data_AF-A0AAU2A7T6-F1
#
_entry.id   AF-A0AAU2A7T6-F1
#
_cell.length_a   1.000
_cell.length_b   1.000
_cell.length_c   1.000
_cell.angle_alpha   90.00
_cell.angle_beta   90.00
_cell.angle_gamma   90.00
#
_symmetry.space_group_name_H-M   'P 1'
#
loop_
_entity.id
_entity.type
_entity.pdbx_description
1 polymer ?
#
loop_
_entity_poly.entity_id
_entity_poly.type
_entity_poly.pdbx_seq_one_letter_code
_entity_poly.pdbx_strand_id
1 'polypeptide(L)'
;MNNNRRNLLTLATDNWLSRAYLAVVAAATGFFLFDTFFVTHADASMSGAVPWLLTAPLSLLYTLLPEGTLNGTGDGAFLALYLVGIAAAAVANAAFVGLALRKIRPASGRATAGA
;
A
#
# COMPACT_ATOMS: atom_id res chain seq x y z
N MET A 1 23.59 6.66 3.14
CA MET A 1 22.32 6.05 3.62
C MET A 1 21.42 5.55 2.47
N ASN A 2 21.97 5.14 1.31
CA ASN A 2 21.20 5.13 0.04
C ASN A 2 20.94 3.73 -0.55
N ASN A 3 21.43 2.67 0.09
CA ASN A 3 21.34 1.29 -0.42
C ASN A 3 20.09 0.55 0.11
N ASN A 4 19.61 0.89 1.31
CA ASN A 4 18.46 0.20 1.92
C ASN A 4 17.13 0.49 1.21
N ARG A 5 16.92 1.73 0.72
CA ARG A 5 15.66 2.09 0.03
C ARG A 5 15.50 1.35 -1.30
N ARG A 6 16.61 1.19 -2.05
CA ARG A 6 16.61 0.42 -3.29
C ARG A 6 16.27 -1.04 -3.04
N ASN A 7 16.85 -1.65 -2.00
CA ASN A 7 16.53 -3.02 -1.62
C ASN A 7 15.05 -3.23 -1.25
N LEU A 8 14.42 -2.26 -0.55
CA LEU A 8 12.99 -2.35 -0.21
C LEU A 8 12.08 -2.26 -1.44
N LEU A 9 12.36 -1.33 -2.36
CA LEU A 9 11.58 -1.17 -3.58
C LEU A 9 11.73 -2.37 -4.52
N THR A 10 12.95 -2.88 -4.66
CA THR A 10 13.19 -4.13 -5.38
C THR A 10 12.36 -5.24 -4.75
N LEU A 11 12.42 -5.42 -3.44
CA LEU A 11 11.68 -6.50 -2.80
C LEU A 11 10.15 -6.37 -2.91
N ALA A 12 9.62 -5.16 -2.83
CA ALA A 12 8.20 -4.87 -3.01
C ALA A 12 7.71 -5.11 -4.45
N THR A 13 8.60 -5.14 -5.44
CA THR A 13 8.24 -5.21 -6.87
C THR A 13 8.83 -6.42 -7.61
N ASP A 14 9.70 -7.19 -6.99
CA ASP A 14 10.44 -8.29 -7.63
C ASP A 14 9.70 -9.64 -7.57
N ASN A 15 8.49 -9.67 -7.03
CA ASN A 15 7.66 -10.87 -7.02
C ASN A 15 6.22 -10.60 -7.47
N TRP A 16 5.62 -11.59 -8.15
CA TRP A 16 4.30 -11.47 -8.75
C TRP A 16 3.20 -11.21 -7.72
N LEU A 17 3.32 -11.78 -6.51
CA LEU A 17 2.32 -11.60 -5.45
C LEU A 17 2.31 -10.16 -4.94
N SER A 18 3.47 -9.56 -4.68
CA SER A 18 3.58 -8.15 -4.29
C SER A 18 3.11 -7.22 -5.41
N ARG A 19 3.35 -7.55 -6.68
CA ARG A 19 2.79 -6.79 -7.83
C ARG A 19 1.27 -6.86 -7.89
N ALA A 20 0.70 -8.06 -7.75
CA ALA A 20 -0.75 -8.25 -7.73
C ALA A 20 -1.39 -7.48 -6.57
N TYR A 21 -0.79 -7.55 -5.37
CA TYR A 21 -1.20 -6.75 -4.22
C TYR A 21 -1.16 -5.24 -4.51
N LEU A 22 -0.05 -4.72 -5.02
CA LEU A 22 0.09 -3.30 -5.36
C LEU A 22 -0.91 -2.87 -6.43
N ALA A 23 -1.20 -3.72 -7.42
CA ALA A 23 -2.21 -3.45 -8.44
C ALA A 23 -3.62 -3.35 -7.86
N VAL A 24 -3.98 -4.22 -6.90
CA VAL A 24 -5.27 -4.17 -6.21
C VAL A 24 -5.39 -2.89 -5.37
N VAL A 25 -4.34 -2.52 -4.63
CA VAL A 25 -4.33 -1.25 -3.86
C VAL A 25 -4.45 -0.05 -4.78
N ALA A 26 -3.73 -0.04 -5.91
CA ALA A 26 -3.79 1.03 -6.89
C ALA A 26 -5.17 1.14 -7.53
N ALA A 27 -5.81 0.02 -7.87
CA ALA A 27 -7.17 0.00 -8.41
C ALA A 27 -8.19 0.54 -7.41
N ALA A 28 -8.12 0.10 -6.14
CA ALA A 28 -8.99 0.60 -5.07
C ALA A 28 -8.80 2.11 -4.83
N THR A 29 -7.54 2.57 -4.84
CA THR A 29 -7.23 4.00 -4.66
C THR A 29 -7.71 4.82 -5.86
N GLY A 30 -7.54 4.32 -7.08
CA GLY A 30 -8.03 4.96 -8.29
C GLY A 30 -9.56 5.04 -8.32
N PHE A 31 -10.25 3.99 -7.88
CA PHE A 31 -11.69 4.01 -7.71
C PHE A 31 -12.13 5.03 -6.67
N PHE A 32 -11.47 5.09 -5.51
CA PHE A 32 -11.73 6.12 -4.50
C PHE A 32 -11.55 7.55 -5.05
N LEU A 33 -10.50 7.80 -5.83
CA LEU A 33 -10.29 9.11 -6.46
C LEU A 33 -11.36 9.42 -7.51
N PHE A 34 -11.71 8.44 -8.34
CA PHE A 34 -12.79 8.60 -9.32
C PHE A 34 -14.11 8.95 -8.62
N ASP A 35 -14.45 8.20 -7.59
CA ASP A 35 -15.64 8.39 -6.78
C ASP A 35 -15.66 9.77 -6.09
N THR A 36 -14.53 10.20 -5.52
CA THR A 36 -14.39 11.50 -4.84
C THR A 36 -14.54 12.69 -5.79
N PHE A 37 -14.03 12.61 -7.03
CA PHE A 37 -13.98 13.75 -7.95
C PHE A 37 -15.09 13.78 -8.99
N PHE A 38 -15.67 12.63 -9.34
CA PHE A 38 -16.60 12.51 -10.46
C PHE A 38 -17.98 12.00 -10.05
N VAL A 39 -18.16 11.52 -8.82
CA VAL A 39 -19.46 11.01 -8.34
C VAL A 39 -19.99 11.90 -7.23
N THR A 40 -21.20 12.41 -7.42
CA THR A 40 -21.91 13.18 -6.38
C THR A 40 -22.75 12.22 -5.55
N HIS A 41 -22.46 12.17 -4.26
CA HIS A 41 -23.22 11.38 -3.29
C HIS A 41 -24.09 12.30 -2.43
N ALA A 42 -25.26 11.82 -2.02
CA ALA A 42 -26.09 12.52 -1.04
C ALA A 42 -25.50 12.41 0.39
N ASP A 43 -24.61 11.44 0.58
CA ASP A 43 -24.04 10.95 1.83
C ASP A 43 -22.55 10.58 1.64
N ALA A 44 -21.84 10.35 2.75
CA ALA A 44 -20.40 10.06 2.70
C ALA A 44 -20.12 8.69 2.07
N SER A 45 -19.37 8.68 0.97
CA SER A 45 -18.98 7.43 0.32
C SER A 45 -17.98 6.62 1.17
N MET A 46 -18.24 5.31 1.28
CA MET A 46 -17.35 4.33 1.92
C MET A 46 -16.17 3.90 1.03
N SER A 47 -16.01 4.48 -0.17
CA SER A 47 -14.94 4.11 -1.11
C SER A 47 -13.53 4.29 -0.51
N GLY A 48 -13.33 5.31 0.34
CA GLY A 48 -12.07 5.54 1.06
C GLY A 48 -11.75 4.50 2.13
N ALA A 49 -12.70 3.66 2.55
CA ALA A 49 -12.44 2.58 3.50
C ALA A 49 -11.69 1.42 2.84
N VAL A 50 -11.86 1.19 1.53
CA VAL A 50 -11.28 0.04 0.85
C VAL A 50 -9.75 0.10 0.75
N PRO A 51 -9.11 1.19 0.27
CA PRO A 51 -7.65 1.30 0.28
C PRO A 51 -7.11 1.27 1.71
N TRP A 52 -7.85 1.86 2.65
CA TRP A 52 -7.50 1.89 4.07
C TRP A 52 -7.44 0.47 4.66
N LEU A 53 -8.44 -0.37 4.41
CA LEU A 53 -8.44 -1.77 4.86
C LEU A 53 -7.36 -2.62 4.16
N LEU A 54 -7.15 -2.43 2.85
CA LEU A 54 -6.14 -3.17 2.09
C LEU A 54 -4.69 -2.90 2.54
N THR A 55 -4.47 -1.75 3.17
CA THR A 55 -3.16 -1.32 3.66
C THR A 55 -3.01 -1.46 5.18
N ALA A 56 -3.98 -2.10 5.84
CA ALA A 56 -3.87 -2.50 7.23
C ALA A 56 -2.71 -3.51 7.41
N PRO A 57 -2.06 -3.57 8.60
CA PRO A 57 -2.35 -2.76 9.79
C PRO A 57 -1.72 -1.36 9.75
N LEU A 58 -0.80 -1.07 8.82
CA LEU A 58 -0.05 0.19 8.81
C LEU A 58 -0.94 1.42 8.61
N SER A 59 -1.99 1.29 7.82
CA SER A 59 -2.99 2.34 7.65
C SER A 59 -3.79 2.64 8.92
N LEU A 60 -3.87 1.72 9.89
CA LEU A 60 -4.55 1.98 11.16
C LEU A 60 -3.83 3.04 11.99
N LEU A 61 -2.57 3.36 11.69
CA LEU A 61 -1.87 4.49 12.31
C LEU A 61 -2.58 5.83 12.06
N TYR A 62 -3.46 5.92 11.04
CA TYR A 62 -4.33 7.08 10.86
C TYR A 62 -5.26 7.34 12.04
N THR A 63 -5.65 6.33 12.81
CA THR A 63 -6.51 6.52 13.99
C THR A 63 -5.79 7.21 15.14
N LEU A 64 -4.46 7.37 15.06
CA LEU A 64 -3.66 8.11 16.02
C LEU A 64 -3.55 9.60 15.66
N LEU A 65 -4.01 10.01 14.47
CA LEU A 65 -4.00 11.41 14.08
C LEU A 65 -5.08 12.18 14.85
N PRO A 66 -4.84 13.46 15.20
CA PRO A 66 -5.86 14.30 15.80
C PRO A 66 -7.12 14.35 14.94
N GLU A 67 -8.30 14.38 15.56
CA GLU A 67 -9.59 14.42 14.85
C GLU A 67 -9.68 15.56 13.84
N GLY A 68 -9.11 16.73 14.17
CA GLY A 68 -9.05 17.88 13.26
C GLY A 68 -8.25 17.64 11.98
N THR A 69 -7.36 16.64 11.95
CA THR A 69 -6.63 16.23 10.74
C THR A 69 -7.44 15.28 9.87
N LEU A 70 -8.35 14.50 10.47
CA LEU A 70 -9.20 13.52 9.78
C LEU A 70 -10.55 14.11 9.32
N ASN A 71 -11.05 15.14 10.02
CA ASN A 71 -12.37 15.73 9.78
C ASN A 71 -12.40 16.82 8.68
N GLY A 72 -11.34 16.93 7.88
CA GLY A 72 -11.33 17.76 6.67
C GLY A 72 -11.42 19.25 6.96
N THR A 73 -10.27 19.89 7.23
CA THR A 73 -10.11 21.26 6.74
C THR A 73 -10.00 21.17 5.22
N GLY A 74 -10.84 21.91 4.49
CA GLY A 74 -11.06 21.82 3.04
C GLY A 74 -9.88 22.14 2.12
N ASP A 75 -8.64 21.97 2.56
CA ASP A 75 -7.43 22.45 1.89
C ASP A 75 -6.66 21.36 1.11
N GLY A 76 -7.26 20.20 0.86
CA GLY A 76 -6.59 19.09 0.14
C GLY A 76 -5.46 18.40 0.92
N ALA A 77 -5.05 18.95 2.07
CA ALA A 77 -4.01 18.39 2.94
C ALA A 77 -4.37 16.98 3.45
N PHE A 78 -5.62 16.74 3.83
CA PHE A 78 -6.08 15.41 4.23
C PHE A 78 -5.95 14.40 3.08
N LEU A 79 -6.41 14.76 1.88
CA LEU A 79 -6.32 13.88 0.71
C LEU A 79 -4.85 13.55 0.38
N ALA A 80 -3.95 14.53 0.45
CA ALA A 80 -2.52 14.31 0.26
C ALA A 80 -1.94 13.37 1.32
N LEU A 81 -2.24 13.58 2.60
CA LEU A 81 -1.80 12.71 3.70
C LEU A 81 -2.35 11.29 3.56
N TYR A 82 -3.61 11.16 3.15
CA TYR A 82 -4.25 9.89 2.87
C TYR A 82 -3.53 9.15 1.74
N LEU A 83 -3.34 9.79 0.57
CA LEU A 83 -2.66 9.15 -0.56
C LEU A 83 -1.22 8.76 -0.24
N VAL A 84 -0.47 9.63 0.45
CA VAL A 84 0.92 9.37 0.83
C VAL A 84 1.03 8.20 1.80
N GLY A 85 0.19 8.14 2.83
CA GLY A 85 0.28 7.05 3.80
C GLY A 85 -0.32 5.73 3.28
N ILE A 86 -1.36 5.75 2.43
CA ILE A 86 -1.79 4.55 1.69
C ILE A 86 -0.64 4.03 0.83
N ALA A 87 0.04 4.89 0.08
CA ALA A 87 1.18 4.48 -0.75
C ALA A 87 2.33 3.93 0.11
N ALA A 88 2.67 4.59 1.22
CA ALA A 88 3.72 4.15 2.13
C ALA A 88 3.39 2.79 2.78
N ALA A 89 2.16 2.63 3.26
CA ALA A 89 1.68 1.39 3.86
C ALA A 89 1.64 0.24 2.84
N ALA A 90 1.19 0.51 1.61
CA ALA A 90 1.18 -0.47 0.53
C ALA A 90 2.60 -0.96 0.19
N VAL A 91 3.55 -0.05 0.03
CA VAL A 91 4.95 -0.43 -0.27
C VAL A 91 5.57 -1.22 0.88
N ALA A 92 5.32 -0.83 2.13
CA ALA A 92 5.81 -1.55 3.30
C ALA A 92 5.19 -2.97 3.41
N ASN A 93 3.88 -3.10 3.22
CA ASN A 93 3.18 -4.39 3.18
C ASN A 93 3.72 -5.28 2.05
N ALA A 94 3.90 -4.71 0.85
CA ALA A 94 4.45 -5.41 -0.31
C ALA A 94 5.89 -5.90 -0.07
N ALA A 95 6.72 -5.08 0.59
CA ALA A 95 8.08 -5.45 0.96
C ALA A 95 8.09 -6.57 2.02
N PHE A 96 7.18 -6.53 3.00
CA PHE A 96 7.02 -7.59 3.99
C PHE A 96 6.63 -8.93 3.34
N VAL A 97 5.68 -8.91 2.41
CA VAL A 97 5.30 -10.10 1.63
C VAL A 97 6.49 -10.65 0.84
N GLY A 98 7.26 -9.78 0.18
CA GLY A 98 8.47 -10.17 -0.54
C GLY A 98 9.54 -10.79 0.38
N LEU A 99 9.75 -10.23 1.58
CA LEU A 99 10.65 -10.79 2.59
C LEU A 99 10.19 -12.18 3.04
N ALA A 100 8.89 -12.31 3.35
CA ALA A 100 8.31 -13.56 3.81
C ALA A 100 8.44 -14.65 2.74
N LEU A 101 8.12 -14.35 1.48
CA LEU A 101 8.28 -15.29 0.36
C LEU A 101 9.74 -15.70 0.17
N ARG A 102 10.69 -14.78 0.28
CA ARG A 102 12.13 -15.10 0.18
C ARG A 102 12.61 -16.01 1.30
N LYS A 103 12.07 -15.85 2.52
CA LYS A 103 12.40 -16.71 3.66
C LYS A 103 11.76 -18.10 3.56
N ILE A 104 10.56 -18.19 2.98
CA ILE A 104 9.83 -19.45 2.86
C ILE A 104 10.33 -20.29 1.68
N ARG A 105 10.79 -19.66 0.59
CA ARG A 105 11.38 -20.38 -0.55
C ARG A 105 12.74 -20.96 -0.13
N PRO A 106 12.89 -22.29 -0.04
CA PRO A 106 14.21 -22.89 0.07
C PRO A 106 15.00 -22.56 -1.21
N ALA A 107 16.33 -22.52 -1.11
CA ALA A 107 17.20 -22.41 -2.28
C ALA A 107 17.13 -23.68 -3.14
N SER A 108 16.00 -23.91 -3.81
CA SER A 108 15.83 -25.00 -4.75
C SER A 108 16.60 -24.64 -6.03
N GLY A 109 17.80 -25.20 -6.20
CA GLY A 109 18.45 -25.23 -7.52
C GLY A 109 19.93 -24.89 -7.61
N ARG A 110 20.78 -25.24 -6.63
CA ARG A 110 22.24 -25.32 -6.86
C ARG A 110 22.83 -26.63 -6.35
N ALA A 111 22.18 -27.73 -6.72
CA ALA A 111 22.66 -29.09 -6.47
C ALA A 111 22.32 -30.02 -7.65
N THR A 112 22.68 -29.64 -8.88
CA THR A 112 22.79 -30.55 -10.04
C THR A 112 23.65 -29.91 -11.15
N ALA A 113 24.93 -29.66 -10.87
CA ALA A 113 25.93 -29.38 -11.90
C ALA A 113 27.26 -29.95 -11.41
N GLY A 114 27.34 -31.27 -11.40
CA GLY A 114 28.44 -32.03 -10.82
C GLY A 114 28.11 -33.53 -10.87
N ALA A 115 27.86 -34.05 -12.07
CA ALA A 115 27.88 -35.47 -12.39
C ALA A 115 28.12 -35.59 -13.89
#